data_AF-Q6FQH0-F1
#
_entry.id   AF-Q6FQH0-F1
#
_cell.length_a   1.000
_cell.length_b   1.000
_cell.length_c   1.000
_cell.angle_alpha   90.00
_cell.angle_beta   90.00
_cell.angle_gamma   90.00
#
_symmetry.space_group_name_H-M   'P 1'
#
loop_
_entity.id
_entity.type
_entity.pdbx_description
1 polymer ?
#
loop_
_entity_poly.entity_id
_entity_poly.type
_entity_poly.pdbx_seq_one_letter_code
_entity_poly.pdbx_strand_id
1 'polypeptide(L)'
;MSRVAQLDSVVLDQEVDHLIWNIFQKDFKVSKYAEECQFLLRCLVFICGSKSVDGVNTTTYGSRLSGVYYLCRKRTLFVSNILIHYLYRKLSNLYFSSNNISERTLRLYRWISTLYGVLDLTTFLRFLLSDGNTKYLSLTNRLLGIVTSVDMLSPSSFYQDTVYAGLEYQNRQLLWNALLEVFNSTLMNSNKYLWDTRKKRDKPANETTCPECNGFPVNPYRSSCCRANYCYICGMKALAREHCTNCGNTKPAMQQVY
;
A
#
# COMPACT_ATOMS: atom_id res chain seq x y z
N MET A 1 -20.29 15.47 8.43
CA MET A 1 -18.91 15.76 7.97
C MET A 1 -18.23 14.48 7.51
N SER A 2 -17.35 14.58 6.52
CA SER A 2 -16.99 13.46 5.63
C SER A 2 -15.99 12.49 6.28
N ARG A 3 -16.25 11.17 6.16
CA ARG A 3 -15.27 10.12 6.46
C ARG A 3 -13.97 10.29 5.66
N VAL A 4 -14.08 10.98 4.54
CA VAL A 4 -12.97 11.44 3.71
C VAL A 4 -12.01 12.29 4.54
N ALA A 5 -12.48 13.23 5.38
CA ALA A 5 -11.59 14.03 6.23
C ALA A 5 -10.79 13.18 7.24
N GLN A 6 -11.37 12.08 7.75
CA GLN A 6 -10.64 11.16 8.64
C GLN A 6 -9.55 10.40 7.87
N LEU A 7 -9.85 9.95 6.64
CA LEU A 7 -8.85 9.29 5.79
C LEU A 7 -7.76 10.26 5.33
N ASP A 8 -8.16 11.45 4.89
CA ASP A 8 -7.28 12.51 4.43
C ASP A 8 -6.32 12.92 5.53
N SER A 9 -6.80 13.05 6.78
CA SER A 9 -5.94 13.34 7.93
C SER A 9 -4.81 12.33 8.12
N VAL A 10 -5.05 11.04 7.86
CA VAL A 10 -4.04 9.99 7.95
C VAL A 10 -3.08 10.03 6.77
N VAL A 11 -3.58 10.32 5.57
CA VAL A 11 -2.75 10.47 4.36
C VAL A 11 -1.81 11.67 4.50
N LEU A 12 -2.32 12.80 5.00
CA LEU A 12 -1.53 13.99 5.31
C LEU A 12 -0.39 13.70 6.29
N ASP A 13 -0.68 12.97 7.37
CA ASP A 13 0.36 12.57 8.34
C ASP A 13 1.45 11.69 7.67
N GLN A 14 1.07 10.78 6.78
CA GLN A 14 2.01 9.95 6.03
C GLN A 14 2.85 10.75 5.02
N GLU A 15 2.23 11.70 4.33
CA GLU A 15 2.91 12.55 3.35
C GLU A 15 3.96 13.43 4.02
N VAL A 16 3.63 14.03 5.17
CA VAL A 16 4.59 14.80 5.98
C VAL A 16 5.78 13.93 6.40
N ASP A 17 5.52 12.71 6.89
CA ASP A 17 6.58 11.76 7.24
C ASP A 17 7.49 11.44 6.05
N HIS A 18 6.92 11.24 4.86
CA HIS A 18 7.66 10.95 3.64
C HIS A 18 8.49 12.14 3.16
N LEU A 19 7.95 13.36 3.20
CA LEU A 19 8.67 14.58 2.81
C LEU A 19 9.86 14.83 3.73
N ILE A 20 9.68 14.73 5.05
CA ILE A 20 10.77 14.95 6.01
C ILE A 20 11.84 13.86 5.85
N TRP A 21 11.43 12.61 5.64
CA TRP A 21 12.39 11.52 5.37
C TRP A 21 13.20 11.77 4.10
N ASN A 22 12.58 12.22 3.02
CA ASN A 22 13.27 12.49 1.76
C ASN A 22 14.30 13.63 1.89
N ILE A 23 13.95 14.69 2.63
CA ILE A 23 14.88 15.79 2.94
C ILE A 23 16.06 15.25 3.76
N PHE A 24 15.78 14.49 4.82
CA PHE A 24 16.80 13.90 5.67
C PHE A 24 17.74 12.96 4.91
N GLN A 25 17.20 12.12 4.02
CA GLN A 25 17.99 11.17 3.24
C GLN A 25 18.89 11.87 2.21
N LYS A 26 18.44 13.00 1.64
CA LYS A 26 19.23 13.81 0.71
C LYS A 26 20.47 14.39 1.40
N ASP A 27 20.34 14.84 2.65
CA ASP A 27 21.40 15.54 3.37
C ASP A 27 22.39 14.58 4.06
N PHE A 28 21.91 13.49 4.67
CA PHE A 28 22.75 12.62 5.52
C PHE A 28 23.20 11.30 4.86
N LYS A 29 22.65 10.91 3.69
CA LYS A 29 22.99 9.68 2.95
C LYS A 29 23.19 8.43 3.85
N VAL A 30 22.26 8.19 4.77
CA VAL A 30 22.37 7.10 5.75
C VAL A 30 22.06 5.75 5.09
N SER A 31 23.05 4.84 5.02
CA SER A 31 22.87 3.49 4.45
C SER A 31 22.79 2.37 5.51
N LYS A 32 23.57 2.46 6.59
CA LYS A 32 23.75 1.36 7.56
C LYS A 32 22.61 1.23 8.58
N TYR A 33 21.96 2.34 8.95
CA TYR A 33 20.89 2.39 9.95
C TYR A 33 19.65 3.15 9.46
N ALA A 34 19.36 3.08 8.16
CA ALA A 34 18.27 3.84 7.56
C ALA A 34 16.91 3.59 8.26
N GLU A 35 16.63 2.34 8.64
CA GLU A 35 15.36 1.98 9.29
C GLU A 35 15.22 2.58 10.70
N GLU A 36 16.30 2.59 11.48
CA GLU A 36 16.31 3.16 12.83
C GLU A 36 16.22 4.68 12.79
N CYS A 37 16.92 5.31 11.84
CA CYS A 37 16.82 6.76 11.61
C CYS A 37 15.41 7.15 11.16
N GLN A 38 14.78 6.37 10.28
CA GLN A 38 13.41 6.63 9.83
C GLN A 38 12.42 6.53 11.00
N PHE A 39 12.58 5.53 11.86
CA PHE A 39 11.76 5.38 13.06
C PHE A 39 11.94 6.55 14.04
N LEU A 40 13.19 6.94 14.31
CA LEU A 40 13.51 8.05 15.21
C LEU A 40 12.91 9.36 14.69
N LEU A 41 13.05 9.62 13.39
CA LEU A 41 12.47 10.79 12.73
C LEU A 41 10.95 10.82 12.90
N ARG A 42 10.25 9.71 12.62
CA ARG A 42 8.80 9.59 12.83
C ARG A 42 8.41 9.82 14.28
N CYS A 43 9.20 9.33 15.23
CA CYS A 43 8.96 9.59 16.66
C CYS A 43 9.09 11.08 16.99
N LEU A 44 10.09 11.77 16.46
CA LEU A 44 10.27 13.22 16.64
C LEU A 44 9.11 14.01 16.03
N VAL A 45 8.76 13.72 14.77
CA VAL A 45 7.63 14.34 14.08
C VAL A 45 6.34 14.16 14.88
N PHE A 46 6.10 12.95 15.38
CA PHE A 46 4.94 12.68 16.20
C PHE A 46 4.96 13.44 17.53
N ILE A 47 6.09 13.48 18.24
CA ILE A 47 6.19 14.16 19.53
C ILE A 47 5.92 15.65 19.35
N CYS A 48 6.49 16.27 18.32
CA CYS A 48 6.34 17.69 17.98
C CYS A 48 4.95 18.02 17.41
N GLY A 49 4.40 17.14 16.57
CA GLY A 49 3.13 17.35 15.87
C GLY A 49 1.90 17.01 16.71
N SER A 50 2.01 16.08 17.67
CA SER A 50 0.86 15.63 18.46
C SER A 50 0.65 16.46 19.73
N LYS A 51 -0.57 16.97 19.89
CA LYS A 51 -1.02 17.70 21.09
C LYS A 51 -2.20 16.98 21.73
N SER A 52 -2.17 16.87 23.06
CA SER A 52 -3.33 16.42 23.82
C SER A 52 -4.18 17.61 24.18
N VAL A 53 -5.45 17.55 23.83
CA VAL A 53 -6.50 18.50 24.20
C VAL A 53 -7.26 17.85 25.35
N ASP A 54 -7.34 18.54 26.49
CA ASP A 54 -8.06 18.11 27.70
C ASP A 54 -7.64 16.75 28.32
N GLY A 55 -6.45 16.24 27.97
CA GLY A 55 -5.89 14.98 28.51
C GLY A 55 -6.57 13.70 28.04
N VAL A 56 -7.74 13.81 27.39
CA VAL A 56 -8.53 12.70 26.83
C VAL A 56 -8.49 12.71 25.30
N ASN A 57 -8.46 13.89 24.69
CA ASN A 57 -8.43 14.03 23.25
C ASN A 57 -6.98 14.23 22.78
N THR A 58 -6.66 13.67 21.63
CA THR A 58 -5.38 13.87 20.96
C THR A 58 -5.59 14.27 19.52
N THR A 59 -4.75 15.19 19.07
CA THR A 59 -4.69 15.65 17.69
C THR A 59 -3.30 15.38 17.15
N THR A 60 -3.24 14.91 15.91
CA THR A 60 -2.02 14.88 15.11
C THR A 60 -1.98 16.12 14.22
N TYR A 61 -0.93 16.25 13.43
CA TYR A 61 -0.80 17.36 12.49
C TYR A 61 -1.93 17.34 11.45
N GLY A 62 -2.11 16.22 10.76
CA GLY A 62 -3.14 16.03 9.75
C GLY A 62 -4.55 16.07 10.34
N SER A 63 -4.74 15.52 11.55
CA SER A 63 -6.05 15.55 12.21
C SER A 63 -6.46 16.96 12.62
N ARG A 64 -5.53 17.80 13.08
CA ARG A 64 -5.81 19.20 13.40
C ARG A 64 -6.18 20.03 12.17
N LEU A 65 -5.53 19.77 11.03
CA LEU A 65 -5.87 20.43 9.76
C LEU A 65 -7.24 20.00 9.26
N SER A 66 -7.58 18.72 9.45
CA SER A 66 -8.85 18.13 9.01
C SER A 66 -9.97 18.20 10.05
N GLY A 67 -9.76 18.91 11.17
CA GLY A 67 -10.77 19.06 12.24
C GLY A 67 -11.17 17.74 12.93
N VAL A 68 -10.33 16.71 12.84
CA VAL A 68 -10.56 15.38 13.42
C VAL A 68 -9.77 15.24 14.73
N TYR A 69 -10.41 14.65 15.73
CA TYR A 69 -9.85 14.38 17.04
C TYR A 69 -9.90 12.88 17.32
N TYR A 70 -8.92 12.39 18.08
CA TYR A 70 -8.91 11.03 18.58
C TYR A 70 -9.22 11.05 20.08
N LEU A 71 -10.25 10.33 20.50
CA LEU A 71 -10.61 10.12 21.91
C LEU A 71 -9.66 9.09 22.52
N CYS A 72 -8.40 9.47 22.66
CA CYS A 72 -7.33 8.60 23.12
C CYS A 72 -6.19 9.37 23.74
N ARG A 73 -5.44 8.69 24.62
CA ARG A 73 -4.19 9.20 25.18
C ARG A 73 -3.09 9.24 24.10
N LYS A 74 -2.16 10.18 24.23
CA LYS A 74 -1.02 10.34 23.28
C LYS A 74 -0.22 9.04 23.10
N ARG A 75 -0.10 8.24 24.17
CA ARG A 75 0.61 6.94 24.14
C ARG A 75 -0.10 5.89 23.28
N THR A 76 -1.43 5.77 23.36
CA THR A 76 -2.15 4.73 22.59
C THR A 76 -2.11 5.05 21.10
N LEU A 77 -2.22 6.33 20.74
CA LEU A 77 -2.11 6.79 19.36
C LEU A 77 -0.69 6.58 18.81
N PHE A 78 0.35 6.87 19.61
CA PHE A 78 1.75 6.56 19.26
C PHE A 78 1.96 5.07 18.98
N VAL A 79 1.38 4.21 19.83
CA VAL A 79 1.49 2.76 19.67
C VAL A 79 0.84 2.30 18.37
N SER A 80 -0.36 2.78 18.07
CA SER A 80 -1.10 2.41 16.85
C SER A 80 -0.37 2.84 15.58
N ASN A 81 0.04 4.12 15.51
CA ASN A 81 0.56 4.70 14.27
C ASN A 81 2.02 4.34 14.03
N ILE A 82 2.87 4.28 15.07
CA ILE A 82 4.32 4.21 14.90
C ILE A 82 4.87 2.88 15.39
N LEU A 83 4.58 2.51 16.64
CA LEU A 83 5.23 1.37 17.28
C LEU A 83 4.83 0.03 16.64
N ILE A 84 3.53 -0.19 16.39
CA ILE A 84 3.04 -1.45 15.81
C ILE A 84 3.66 -1.68 14.42
N HIS A 85 3.72 -0.64 13.58
CA HIS A 85 4.29 -0.75 12.24
C HIS A 85 5.80 -1.08 12.28
N TYR A 86 6.55 -0.43 13.17
CA TYR A 86 7.97 -0.72 13.36
C TYR A 86 8.21 -2.13 13.91
N LEU A 87 7.46 -2.54 14.94
CA LEU A 87 7.56 -3.88 15.52
C LEU A 87 7.20 -4.96 14.50
N TYR A 88 6.13 -4.78 13.73
CA TYR A 88 5.75 -5.72 12.68
C TYR A 88 6.87 -5.90 11.66
N ARG A 89 7.47 -4.81 11.19
CA ARG A 89 8.58 -4.85 10.23
C ARG A 89 9.86 -5.48 10.80
N LYS A 90 10.16 -5.22 12.07
CA LYS A 90 11.34 -5.81 12.73
C LYS A 90 11.14 -7.31 12.99
N LEU A 91 9.94 -7.69 13.45
CA LEU A 91 9.57 -9.09 13.62
C LEU A 91 9.56 -9.83 12.30
N SER A 92 9.06 -9.23 11.21
CA SER A 92 9.12 -9.85 9.89
C SER A 92 10.57 -10.05 9.44
N ASN A 93 11.43 -9.04 9.58
CA ASN A 93 12.83 -9.15 9.18
C ASN A 93 13.58 -10.20 9.98
N LEU A 94 13.39 -10.26 11.31
CA LEU A 94 13.99 -11.29 12.16
C LEU A 94 13.49 -12.69 11.81
N TYR A 95 12.19 -12.80 11.55
CA TYR A 95 11.55 -14.06 11.22
C TYR A 95 12.00 -14.59 9.85
N PHE A 96 12.10 -13.73 8.83
CA PHE A 96 12.58 -14.09 7.49
C PHE A 96 14.10 -14.24 7.40
N SER A 97 14.88 -13.60 8.27
CA SER A 97 16.35 -13.76 8.32
C SER A 97 16.78 -15.08 8.97
N SER A 98 15.88 -15.79 9.65
CA SER A 98 16.21 -17.08 10.26
C SER A 98 16.27 -18.16 9.17
N ASN A 99 17.44 -18.77 8.92
CA ASN A 99 17.61 -19.78 7.87
C ASN A 99 16.82 -21.09 8.11
N ASN A 100 16.28 -21.30 9.32
CA ASN A 100 15.54 -22.52 9.70
C ASN A 100 14.02 -22.31 9.76
N ILE A 101 13.46 -21.59 8.77
CA ILE A 101 12.01 -21.38 8.71
C ILE A 101 11.32 -22.70 8.33
N SER A 102 10.54 -23.25 9.25
CA SER A 102 9.71 -24.41 8.96
C SER A 102 8.56 -24.05 8.00
N GLU A 103 8.26 -24.96 7.07
CA GLU A 103 7.11 -24.89 6.15
C GLU A 103 5.76 -24.64 6.85
N ARG A 104 5.62 -25.12 8.09
CA ARG A 104 4.41 -24.90 8.91
C ARG A 104 4.27 -23.44 9.32
N THR A 105 5.37 -22.81 9.68
CA THR A 105 5.35 -21.44 10.17
C THR A 105 5.13 -20.44 9.04
N LEU A 106 5.59 -20.72 7.81
CA LEU A 106 5.20 -19.96 6.60
C LEU A 106 3.72 -20.10 6.27
N ARG A 107 3.16 -21.31 6.39
CA ARG A 107 1.72 -21.52 6.21
C ARG A 107 0.90 -20.73 7.24
N LEU A 108 1.31 -20.75 8.51
CA LEU A 108 0.66 -19.96 9.56
C LEU A 108 0.75 -18.46 9.28
N TYR A 109 1.92 -17.96 8.89
CA TYR A 109 2.10 -16.55 8.53
C TYR A 109 1.16 -16.13 7.39
N ARG A 110 1.07 -16.94 6.32
CA ARG A 110 0.15 -16.67 5.21
C ARG A 110 -1.31 -16.67 5.67
N TRP A 111 -1.70 -17.65 6.49
CA TRP A 111 -3.05 -17.73 7.04
C TRP A 111 -3.40 -16.55 7.95
N ILE A 112 -2.48 -16.13 8.81
CA ILE A 112 -2.68 -14.97 9.69
C ILE A 112 -2.76 -13.70 8.85
N SER A 113 -1.93 -13.57 7.82
CA SER A 113 -1.94 -12.42 6.90
C SER A 113 -3.25 -12.32 6.12
N THR A 114 -3.78 -13.43 5.60
CA THR A 114 -5.08 -13.42 4.91
C THR A 114 -6.22 -13.12 5.88
N LEU A 115 -6.20 -13.70 7.08
CA LEU A 115 -7.20 -13.44 8.11
C LEU A 115 -7.18 -11.96 8.53
N TYR A 116 -6.00 -11.38 8.75
CA TYR A 116 -5.83 -9.95 9.02
C TYR A 116 -6.42 -9.11 7.89
N GLY A 117 -6.09 -9.41 6.63
CA GLY A 117 -6.62 -8.69 5.47
C GLY A 117 -8.15 -8.73 5.37
N VAL A 118 -8.77 -9.89 5.64
CA VAL A 118 -10.24 -10.03 5.66
C VAL A 118 -10.86 -9.25 6.81
N LEU A 119 -10.26 -9.30 8.00
CA LEU A 119 -10.75 -8.54 9.17
C LEU A 119 -10.61 -7.02 8.97
N ASP A 120 -9.52 -6.58 8.36
CA ASP A 120 -9.30 -5.17 8.08
C ASP A 120 -10.25 -4.68 6.98
N LEU A 121 -10.42 -5.44 5.90
CA LEU A 121 -11.40 -5.14 4.85
C LEU A 121 -12.83 -5.05 5.40
N THR A 122 -13.23 -5.98 6.27
CA THR A 122 -14.56 -5.95 6.89
C THR A 122 -14.72 -4.77 7.85
N THR A 123 -13.67 -4.39 8.57
CA THR A 123 -13.66 -3.21 9.44
C THR A 123 -13.76 -1.93 8.61
N PHE A 124 -13.00 -1.83 7.53
CA PHE A 124 -13.03 -0.71 6.58
C PHE A 124 -14.38 -0.59 5.87
N LEU A 125 -14.95 -1.71 5.40
CA LEU A 125 -16.27 -1.71 4.77
C LEU A 125 -17.36 -1.29 5.75
N ARG A 126 -17.29 -1.75 7.01
CA ARG A 126 -18.20 -1.27 8.07
C ARG A 126 -18.03 0.22 8.34
N PHE A 127 -16.79 0.72 8.33
CA PHE A 127 -16.52 2.15 8.45
C PHE A 127 -17.16 2.94 7.30
N LEU A 128 -17.08 2.45 6.05
CA LEU A 128 -17.71 3.08 4.89
C LEU A 128 -19.24 2.98 4.84
N LEU A 129 -19.82 1.89 5.36
CA LEU A 129 -21.26 1.64 5.31
C LEU A 129 -22.02 2.24 6.51
N SER A 130 -21.36 2.45 7.65
CA SER A 130 -22.07 2.83 8.88
C SER A 130 -22.48 4.29 8.92
N ASP A 131 -23.78 4.54 8.96
CA ASP A 131 -24.43 5.84 8.86
C ASP A 131 -24.37 6.71 10.13
N GLY A 132 -23.24 6.72 10.85
CA GLY A 132 -22.97 7.74 11.86
C GLY A 132 -22.31 7.27 13.16
N ASN A 133 -22.15 5.96 13.40
CA ASN A 133 -21.71 5.46 14.71
C ASN A 133 -20.52 4.48 14.71
N THR A 134 -19.87 4.24 13.57
CA THR A 134 -18.62 3.47 13.55
C THR A 134 -17.42 4.34 13.88
N LYS A 135 -16.73 3.91 14.92
CA LYS A 135 -15.71 4.67 15.65
C LYS A 135 -14.27 4.41 15.19
N TYR A 136 -14.03 3.37 14.41
CA TYR A 136 -12.70 2.80 14.21
C TYR A 136 -12.31 2.81 12.72
N LEU A 137 -11.20 3.48 12.40
CA LEU A 137 -10.69 3.63 11.05
C LEU A 137 -10.00 2.35 10.51
N SER A 138 -9.34 1.60 11.39
CA SER A 138 -8.56 0.39 11.04
C SER A 138 -8.75 -0.69 12.09
N LEU A 139 -8.35 -1.92 11.77
CA LEU A 139 -8.37 -3.02 12.74
C LEU A 139 -7.48 -2.73 13.97
N THR A 140 -6.33 -2.08 13.78
CA THR A 140 -5.44 -1.70 14.88
C THR A 140 -6.09 -0.67 15.80
N ASN A 141 -6.79 0.30 15.22
CA ASN A 141 -7.55 1.29 15.98
C ASN A 141 -8.72 0.65 16.71
N ARG A 142 -9.37 -0.35 16.11
CA ARG A 142 -10.42 -1.14 16.78
C ARG A 142 -9.87 -1.95 17.96
N LEU A 143 -8.70 -2.58 17.80
CA LEU A 143 -8.07 -3.37 18.85
C LEU A 143 -7.64 -2.49 20.03
N LEU A 144 -7.15 -1.29 19.74
CA LEU A 144 -6.70 -0.32 20.75
C LEU A 144 -7.82 0.58 21.29
N GLY A 145 -9.06 0.41 20.82
CA GLY A 145 -10.20 1.22 21.24
C GLY A 145 -10.09 2.70 20.85
N ILE A 146 -9.35 3.02 19.78
CA ILE A 146 -9.12 4.39 19.32
C ILE A 146 -10.34 4.87 18.54
N VAL A 147 -11.14 5.72 19.18
CA VAL A 147 -12.32 6.33 18.58
C VAL A 147 -11.94 7.66 17.91
N THR A 148 -12.29 7.81 16.64
CA THR A 148 -12.25 9.12 15.97
C THR A 148 -13.54 9.88 16.29
N SER A 149 -13.41 11.09 16.82
CA SER A 149 -14.50 12.04 17.00
C SER A 149 -14.21 13.32 16.23
N VAL A 150 -15.23 13.87 15.61
CA VAL A 150 -15.13 15.19 14.98
C VAL A 150 -15.55 16.23 16.02
N ASP A 151 -14.89 17.38 16.03
CA ASP A 151 -15.28 18.49 16.90
C ASP A 151 -16.70 18.92 16.55
N MET A 152 -17.60 18.84 17.53
CA MET A 152 -18.90 19.51 17.49
C MET A 152 -18.95 20.68 18.49
N LEU A 153 -17.92 20.87 19.32
CA LEU A 153 -18.03 21.69 20.53
C LEU A 153 -17.59 23.15 20.33
N SER A 154 -16.81 23.48 19.29
CA SER A 154 -16.51 24.88 18.97
C SER A 154 -16.27 25.07 17.47
N PRO A 155 -17.33 25.20 16.66
CA PRO A 155 -17.16 25.39 15.24
C PRO A 155 -16.69 26.84 15.06
N SER A 156 -15.47 27.03 14.58
CA SER A 156 -15.18 28.20 13.75
C SER A 156 -15.86 27.95 12.39
N SER A 157 -17.20 27.83 12.43
CA SER A 157 -18.05 27.17 11.43
C SER A 157 -17.80 27.70 10.04
N PHE A 158 -17.69 29.02 9.89
CA PHE A 158 -17.65 29.62 8.57
C PHE A 158 -16.41 29.25 7.74
N TYR A 159 -15.20 29.33 8.31
CA TYR A 159 -13.97 29.05 7.56
C TYR A 159 -13.83 27.55 7.28
N GLN A 160 -14.08 26.72 8.30
CA GLN A 160 -13.99 25.27 8.15
C GLN A 160 -15.04 24.75 7.17
N ASP A 161 -16.31 25.16 7.30
CA ASP A 161 -17.37 24.71 6.40
C ASP A 161 -17.15 25.17 4.96
N THR A 162 -16.64 26.39 4.75
CA THR A 162 -16.32 26.89 3.40
C THR A 162 -15.16 26.13 2.78
N VAL A 163 -14.09 25.87 3.54
CA VAL A 163 -12.93 25.09 3.07
C VAL A 163 -13.33 23.65 2.77
N TYR A 164 -14.11 23.00 3.64
CA TYR A 164 -14.59 21.63 3.40
C TYR A 164 -15.52 21.55 2.19
N ALA A 165 -16.43 22.50 2.02
CA ALA A 165 -17.27 22.57 0.84
C ALA A 165 -16.44 22.73 -0.45
N GLY A 166 -15.39 23.54 -0.41
CA GLY A 166 -14.44 23.70 -1.52
C GLY A 166 -13.67 22.41 -1.84
N LEU A 167 -13.14 21.75 -0.82
CA LEU A 167 -12.43 20.47 -0.97
C LEU A 167 -13.35 19.36 -1.49
N GLU A 168 -14.57 19.27 -0.97
CA GLU A 168 -15.56 18.30 -1.43
C GLU A 168 -15.90 18.51 -2.91
N TYR A 169 -16.07 19.78 -3.32
CA TYR A 169 -16.33 20.13 -4.72
C TYR A 169 -15.15 19.74 -5.63
N GLN A 170 -13.92 20.09 -5.26
CA GLN A 170 -12.71 19.73 -6.02
C GLN A 170 -12.53 18.21 -6.12
N ASN A 171 -12.73 17.48 -5.03
CA ASN A 171 -12.65 16.02 -5.01
C ASN A 171 -13.70 15.39 -5.93
N ARG A 172 -14.93 15.92 -5.94
CA ARG A 172 -15.98 15.43 -6.85
C ARG A 172 -15.64 15.70 -8.31
N GLN A 173 -15.05 16.85 -8.62
CA GLN A 173 -14.58 17.16 -9.98
C GLN A 173 -13.45 16.22 -10.42
N LEU A 174 -12.45 15.98 -9.56
CA LEU A 174 -11.36 15.03 -9.84
C LEU A 174 -11.90 13.62 -10.09
N LEU A 175 -12.88 13.18 -9.30
CA LEU A 175 -13.51 11.88 -9.49
C LEU A 175 -14.25 11.80 -10.83
N TRP A 176 -15.01 12.83 -11.21
CA TRP A 176 -15.67 12.88 -12.52
C TRP A 176 -14.66 12.87 -13.67
N ASN A 177 -13.56 13.63 -13.53
CA ASN A 177 -12.50 13.64 -14.53
C ASN A 177 -11.83 12.28 -14.67
N ALA A 178 -11.48 11.62 -13.56
CA ALA A 178 -10.90 10.28 -13.56
C ALA A 178 -11.86 9.25 -14.16
N LEU A 179 -13.16 9.33 -13.85
CA LEU A 179 -14.18 8.45 -14.43
C LEU A 179 -14.28 8.63 -15.95
N LEU A 180 -14.27 9.88 -16.43
CA LEU A 180 -14.28 10.19 -17.86
C LEU A 180 -13.00 9.70 -18.56
N GLU A 181 -11.83 9.82 -17.92
CA GLU A 181 -10.56 9.33 -18.45
C GLU A 181 -10.53 7.80 -18.54
N VAL A 182 -11.01 7.09 -17.51
CA VAL A 182 -11.15 5.63 -17.53
C VAL A 182 -12.17 5.19 -18.57
N PHE A 183 -13.30 5.89 -18.68
CA PHE A 183 -14.31 5.60 -19.69
C PHE A 183 -13.76 5.79 -21.11
N ASN A 184 -13.05 6.89 -21.36
CA ASN A 184 -12.43 7.16 -22.65
C ASN A 184 -11.35 6.11 -23.00
N SER A 185 -10.43 5.83 -22.07
CA SER A 185 -9.36 4.86 -22.29
C SER A 185 -9.87 3.40 -22.41
N THR A 186 -10.89 3.02 -21.63
CA THR A 186 -11.36 1.63 -21.52
C THR A 186 -12.49 1.30 -22.49
N LEU A 187 -13.38 2.23 -22.85
CA LEU A 187 -14.50 1.93 -23.76
C LEU A 187 -14.24 2.40 -25.20
N MET A 188 -13.53 3.50 -25.41
CA MET A 188 -13.26 3.99 -26.77
C MET A 188 -12.01 3.36 -27.39
N ASN A 189 -11.02 2.96 -26.59
CA ASN A 189 -9.77 2.36 -27.09
C ASN A 189 -9.73 0.82 -27.01
N SER A 190 -10.68 0.18 -26.31
CA SER A 190 -10.75 -1.28 -26.08
C SER A 190 -11.73 -2.01 -26.99
N ASN A 191 -11.80 -1.65 -28.27
CA ASN A 191 -12.58 -2.43 -29.24
C ASN A 191 -11.95 -3.80 -29.58
N LYS A 192 -10.84 -4.17 -28.91
CA LYS A 192 -10.11 -5.43 -29.12
C LYS A 192 -10.35 -6.50 -28.05
N TYR A 193 -10.85 -6.16 -26.86
CA TYR A 193 -10.96 -7.12 -25.76
C TYR A 193 -12.33 -7.80 -25.62
N LEU A 194 -13.35 -7.34 -26.36
CA LEU A 194 -14.68 -7.95 -26.36
C LEU A 194 -14.92 -8.94 -27.51
N TRP A 195 -13.98 -9.09 -28.46
CA TRP A 195 -14.14 -9.94 -29.64
C TRP A 195 -12.85 -10.67 -30.08
N ASP A 196 -12.19 -11.42 -29.20
CA ASP A 196 -11.19 -12.40 -29.65
C ASP A 196 -11.64 -13.84 -29.35
N THR A 197 -12.39 -14.38 -30.30
CA THR A 197 -12.76 -15.78 -30.38
C THR A 197 -11.63 -16.57 -31.05
N ARG A 198 -11.01 -17.46 -30.28
CA ARG A 198 -10.25 -18.66 -30.68
C ARG A 198 -9.07 -18.47 -31.66
N LYS A 199 -7.86 -18.80 -31.17
CA LYS A 199 -6.90 -19.61 -31.94
C LYS A 199 -6.35 -20.78 -31.12
N LYS A 200 -6.54 -21.99 -31.66
CA LYS A 200 -5.91 -23.24 -31.21
C LYS A 200 -4.40 -23.05 -31.09
N ARG A 201 -3.82 -23.47 -29.97
CA ARG A 201 -2.37 -23.56 -29.78
C ARG A 201 -1.91 -24.97 -30.11
N ASP A 202 -1.07 -25.08 -31.13
CA ASP A 202 -0.12 -26.18 -31.25
C ASP A 202 0.86 -26.14 -30.08
N LYS A 203 1.11 -27.31 -29.50
CA LYS A 203 2.03 -27.52 -28.36
C LYS A 203 3.47 -27.28 -28.79
N PRO A 204 4.28 -26.64 -27.94
CA PRO A 204 5.68 -27.00 -27.82
C PRO A 204 6.06 -27.41 -26.39
N ALA A 205 7.17 -28.12 -26.32
CA ALA A 205 7.64 -28.96 -25.22
C ALA A 205 7.84 -28.26 -23.86
N ASN A 206 7.63 -29.06 -22.80
CA ASN A 206 8.06 -28.92 -21.40
C ASN A 206 7.99 -27.50 -20.79
N GLU A 207 6.81 -27.15 -20.29
CA GLU A 207 6.48 -25.86 -19.69
C GLU A 207 7.07 -25.59 -18.29
N THR A 208 7.79 -26.54 -17.67
CA THR A 208 8.10 -26.48 -16.23
C THR A 208 9.55 -26.20 -15.86
N THR A 209 10.49 -26.19 -16.81
CA THR A 209 11.91 -25.96 -16.54
C THR A 209 12.49 -24.81 -17.36
N CYS A 210 13.39 -24.04 -16.75
CA CYS A 210 14.09 -22.97 -17.44
C CYS A 210 15.19 -23.55 -18.36
N PRO A 211 15.23 -23.21 -19.66
CA PRO A 211 16.19 -23.80 -20.61
C PRO A 211 17.64 -23.33 -20.41
N GLU A 212 17.88 -22.29 -19.61
CA GLU A 212 19.23 -21.78 -19.30
C GLU A 212 19.86 -22.46 -18.08
N CYS A 213 19.07 -22.75 -17.04
CA CYS A 213 19.57 -23.29 -15.78
C CYS A 213 19.03 -24.69 -15.45
N ASN A 214 18.14 -25.24 -16.29
CA ASN A 214 17.41 -26.49 -16.06
C ASN A 214 16.69 -26.58 -14.70
N GLY A 215 16.47 -25.44 -14.03
CA GLY A 215 15.79 -25.34 -12.74
C GLY A 215 14.34 -24.87 -12.87
N PHE A 216 13.62 -24.88 -11.75
CA PHE A 216 12.25 -24.36 -11.67
C PHE A 216 12.26 -22.81 -11.69
N PRO A 217 11.46 -22.16 -12.55
CA PRO A 217 11.52 -20.70 -12.71
C PRO A 217 10.91 -19.96 -11.53
N VAL A 218 11.75 -19.27 -10.75
CA VAL A 218 11.32 -18.32 -9.71
C VAL A 218 11.04 -16.97 -10.37
N ASN A 219 9.80 -16.48 -10.26
CA ASN A 219 9.26 -15.32 -11.00
C ASN A 219 9.35 -15.52 -12.53
N PRO A 220 8.46 -16.33 -13.13
CA PRO A 220 8.59 -16.79 -14.51
C PRO A 220 8.35 -15.66 -15.53
N TYR A 221 9.31 -15.53 -16.45
CA TYR A 221 9.19 -14.68 -17.63
C TYR A 221 9.01 -15.56 -18.85
N ARG A 222 8.01 -15.23 -19.67
CA ARG A 222 7.71 -15.97 -20.90
C ARG A 222 8.28 -15.24 -22.09
N SER A 223 9.06 -15.98 -22.88
CA SER A 223 9.55 -15.51 -24.17
C SER A 223 8.42 -15.40 -25.19
N SER A 224 8.40 -14.32 -25.98
CA SER A 224 7.41 -14.10 -27.04
C SER A 224 7.60 -15.03 -28.23
N CYS A 225 8.85 -15.43 -28.51
CA CYS A 225 9.21 -16.25 -29.67
C CYS A 225 8.74 -17.71 -29.54
N CYS A 226 9.10 -18.40 -28.46
CA CYS A 226 8.84 -19.83 -28.29
C CYS A 226 8.04 -20.17 -27.04
N ARG A 227 7.54 -19.16 -26.31
CA ARG A 227 6.70 -19.34 -25.11
C ARG A 227 7.34 -20.15 -23.98
N ALA A 228 8.67 -20.30 -24.01
CA ALA A 228 9.44 -20.94 -22.95
C ALA A 228 9.50 -20.02 -21.72
N ASN A 229 9.47 -20.64 -20.54
CA ASN A 229 9.54 -19.98 -19.25
C ASN A 229 11.00 -19.85 -18.79
N TYR A 230 11.42 -18.65 -18.43
CA TYR A 230 12.73 -18.34 -17.90
C TYR A 230 12.61 -17.82 -16.46
N CYS A 231 13.62 -18.08 -15.63
CA CYS A 231 13.80 -17.30 -14.40
C CYS A 231 14.06 -15.83 -14.77
N TYR A 232 13.68 -14.87 -13.93
CA TYR A 232 13.96 -13.44 -14.15
C TYR A 232 15.41 -13.16 -14.60
N ILE A 233 16.39 -13.69 -13.86
CA ILE A 233 17.83 -13.49 -14.16
C ILE A 233 18.23 -14.14 -15.49
N CYS A 234 17.75 -15.35 -15.76
CA CYS A 234 18.02 -16.07 -17.01
C CYS A 234 17.40 -15.37 -18.21
N GLY A 235 16.20 -14.80 -18.02
CA GLY A 235 15.52 -14.02 -19.04
C GLY A 235 16.28 -12.76 -19.43
N MET A 236 16.74 -11.99 -18.43
CA MET A 236 17.55 -10.79 -18.67
C MET A 236 18.88 -11.12 -19.38
N LYS A 237 19.52 -12.25 -19.06
CA LYS A 237 20.72 -12.72 -19.78
C LYS A 237 20.46 -13.08 -21.23
N ALA A 238 19.34 -13.74 -21.52
CA ALA A 238 18.95 -14.06 -22.90
C ALA A 238 18.56 -12.81 -23.70
N LEU A 239 17.94 -11.81 -23.05
CA LEU A 239 17.66 -10.50 -23.66
C LEU A 239 18.96 -9.77 -24.03
N ALA A 240 19.96 -9.78 -23.12
CA ALA A 240 21.26 -9.16 -23.34
C ALA A 240 22.08 -9.84 -24.45
N ARG A 241 21.84 -11.13 -24.73
CA ARG A 241 22.49 -11.87 -25.83
C ARG A 241 21.76 -11.71 -27.17
N GLU A 242 20.60 -11.05 -27.19
CA GLU A 242 19.71 -10.93 -28.34
C GLU A 242 19.36 -12.27 -29.02
N HIS A 243 19.51 -13.40 -28.32
CA HIS A 243 19.36 -14.72 -28.91
C HIS A 243 18.63 -15.65 -27.94
N CYS A 244 17.62 -16.36 -28.43
CA CYS A 244 16.86 -17.31 -27.62
C CYS A 244 17.52 -18.69 -27.62
N THR A 245 17.94 -19.18 -26.46
CA THR A 245 18.59 -20.50 -26.32
C THR A 245 17.66 -21.68 -26.58
N ASN A 246 16.35 -21.48 -26.52
CA ASN A 246 15.37 -22.55 -26.78
C ASN A 246 14.93 -22.67 -28.25
N CYS A 247 14.97 -21.60 -29.05
CA CYS A 247 14.50 -21.63 -30.45
C CYS A 247 15.45 -21.02 -31.47
N GLY A 248 16.59 -20.46 -31.05
CA GLY A 248 17.58 -19.86 -31.94
C GLY A 248 17.15 -18.54 -32.61
N ASN A 249 16.00 -17.97 -32.24
CA ASN A 249 15.56 -16.70 -32.82
C ASN A 249 16.35 -15.51 -32.25
N THR A 250 16.69 -14.56 -33.12
CA THR A 250 17.30 -13.28 -32.76
C THR A 250 16.23 -12.28 -32.32
N LYS A 251 16.53 -11.47 -31.29
CA LYS A 251 15.63 -10.51 -30.61
C LYS A 251 14.42 -11.13 -29.88
N PRO A 252 14.63 -11.98 -28.85
CA PRO A 252 13.53 -12.42 -27.99
C PRO A 252 12.96 -11.25 -27.19
N ALA A 253 11.63 -11.07 -27.16
CA ALA A 253 10.97 -10.21 -26.18
C ALA A 253 10.47 -11.06 -25.01
N MET A 254 10.49 -10.52 -23.78
CA MET A 254 10.05 -11.25 -22.59
C MET A 254 8.91 -10.53 -21.90
N GLN A 255 7.89 -11.28 -21.50
CA GLN A 255 6.72 -10.80 -20.78
C GLN A 255 6.62 -11.52 -19.45
N GLN A 256 6.36 -10.78 -18.37
CA GLN A 256 6.13 -11.37 -17.06
C GLN A 256 4.81 -12.14 -17.07
N VAL A 257 4.84 -13.40 -16.61
CA VAL A 257 3.62 -14.20 -16.45
C VAL A 257 3.11 -13.97 -15.03
N TYR A 258 1.93 -13.35 -14.93
CA TYR A 258 1.16 -13.26 -13.68
C TYR A 258 0.38 -14.56 -13.43
#